data_AF-A0A357ALZ6-F1
#
_entry.id   AF-A0A357ALZ6-F1
#
_cell.length_a   1.000
_cell.length_b   1.000
_cell.length_c   1.000
_cell.angle_alpha   90.00
_cell.angle_beta   90.00
_cell.angle_gamma   90.00
#
_symmetry.space_group_name_H-M   'P 1'
#
loop_
_entity.id
_entity.type
_entity.pdbx_description
1 polymer ?
#
loop_
_entity_poly.entity_id
_entity_poly.type
_entity_poly.pdbx_seq_one_letter_code
_entity_poly.pdbx_strand_id
1 'polypeptide(L)'
;MKGRINGMENNGMGNNGAGNNGTENNGIENEHQGEKKYRSAMRAFYDAMAKNRAKNVIIVILLLTTIFGAYQYSKAVRLRRELNNVYNRAFFDLVNDVQNVQVTLMKARMVSSPELSVATLRDVWQEANMASYNLGQLPVSFGVLSNTQKFLSQVSDLSQSYSRINTTGQSLSNEQMKTLESLHTFAVSLEDSLNELKQDLNNGNFKWEDVAQEGAKTLSTASSEMPKTFDGVDQNFQEMPTLIYDGPFSEHMQNRKALGLKGDKVSENQAINNLSKFMGGNEKISNITKLADNNNGIIDTYNFKMEL
;
A
#
# COMPACT_ATOMS: atom_id res chain seq x y z
N MET A 1 3.23 -72.89 15.97
CA MET A 1 3.83 -73.69 14.88
C MET A 1 5.33 -73.41 14.94
N LYS A 2 6.19 -74.21 15.58
CA LYS A 2 6.60 -75.61 15.30
C LYS A 2 6.91 -75.84 13.81
N GLY A 3 8.19 -75.75 13.47
CA GLY A 3 8.81 -76.30 12.27
C GLY A 3 10.23 -76.72 12.64
N ARG A 4 10.43 -78.02 12.82
CA ARG A 4 11.63 -78.72 13.31
C ARG A 4 12.23 -79.48 12.12
N ILE A 5 13.58 -79.51 12.07
CA ILE A 5 14.41 -80.70 11.70
C ILE A 5 14.48 -81.03 10.18
N ASN A 6 15.58 -81.42 9.49
CA ASN A 6 16.82 -82.22 9.68
C ASN A 6 17.85 -81.71 8.62
N GLY A 7 19.18 -81.92 8.63
CA GLY A 7 20.05 -82.81 9.39
C GLY A 7 21.20 -83.32 8.49
N MET A 8 22.45 -83.19 8.99
CA MET A 8 23.67 -84.02 8.76
C MET A 8 24.43 -83.84 7.41
N GLU A 9 25.77 -83.83 7.29
CA GLU A 9 26.94 -84.39 8.04
C GLU A 9 28.11 -83.36 8.10
N ASN A 10 28.90 -83.19 9.17
CA ASN A 10 30.04 -83.99 9.71
C ASN A 10 31.11 -84.35 8.63
N ASN A 11 32.43 -84.15 8.77
CA ASN A 11 33.30 -84.10 9.94
C ASN A 11 34.72 -83.62 9.52
N GLY A 12 35.55 -83.13 10.45
CA GLY A 12 37.00 -82.94 10.25
C GLY A 12 37.58 -81.68 10.90
N MET A 13 37.70 -81.65 12.23
CA MET A 13 38.96 -81.78 12.99
C MET A 13 39.88 -80.55 12.97
N GLY A 14 40.13 -79.99 14.16
CA GLY A 14 41.21 -79.02 14.39
C GLY A 14 41.10 -78.29 15.72
N ASN A 15 41.53 -78.95 16.79
CA ASN A 15 41.70 -78.41 18.15
C ASN A 15 42.80 -77.32 18.20
N ASN A 16 42.55 -76.21 18.92
CA ASN A 16 43.41 -75.70 20.00
C ASN A 16 42.96 -74.32 20.49
N GLY A 17 42.86 -74.17 21.81
CA GLY A 17 42.56 -72.90 22.46
C GLY A 17 43.77 -71.96 22.54
N ALA A 18 43.47 -70.67 22.70
CA ALA A 18 44.24 -69.70 23.48
C ALA A 18 43.43 -68.38 23.51
N GLY A 19 43.48 -67.69 24.65
CA GLY A 19 42.61 -66.56 24.99
C GLY A 19 42.65 -65.37 24.02
N ASN A 20 41.49 -64.76 23.82
CA ASN A 20 41.29 -63.55 23.07
C ASN A 20 41.65 -62.31 23.91
N ASN A 21 42.87 -61.80 23.75
CA ASN A 21 43.29 -60.45 24.12
C ASN A 21 43.63 -59.63 22.84
N GLY A 22 42.85 -59.79 21.76
CA GLY A 22 43.14 -59.20 20.45
C GLY A 22 42.15 -58.14 19.96
N THR A 23 40.99 -57.98 20.61
CA THR A 23 39.89 -57.15 20.06
C THR A 23 39.77 -55.73 20.63
N GLU A 24 40.39 -55.39 21.76
CA GLU A 24 40.36 -54.01 22.28
C GLU A 24 41.42 -53.10 21.63
N ASN A 25 42.54 -53.65 21.15
CA ASN A 25 43.64 -52.84 20.63
C ASN A 25 43.37 -52.29 19.21
N ASN A 26 42.58 -53.00 18.41
CA ASN A 26 42.25 -52.61 17.03
C ASN A 26 41.17 -51.51 16.94
N GLY A 27 40.33 -51.33 17.96
CA GLY A 27 39.38 -50.21 18.02
C GLY A 27 40.07 -48.88 18.34
N ILE A 28 41.00 -48.92 19.29
CA ILE A 28 41.79 -47.78 19.76
C ILE A 28 42.76 -47.29 18.66
N GLU A 29 43.37 -48.22 17.90
CA GLU A 29 44.24 -47.85 16.78
C GLU A 29 43.49 -47.20 15.60
N ASN A 30 42.25 -47.61 15.31
CA ASN A 30 41.44 -47.03 14.24
C ASN A 30 40.88 -45.65 14.61
N GLU A 31 40.46 -45.44 15.87
CA GLU A 31 40.13 -44.10 16.39
C GLU A 31 41.36 -43.18 16.39
N HIS A 32 42.51 -43.66 16.83
CA HIS A 32 43.76 -42.89 16.80
C HIS A 32 44.20 -42.55 15.37
N GLN A 33 43.96 -43.41 14.38
CA GLN A 33 44.24 -43.10 12.97
C GLN A 33 43.25 -42.07 12.41
N GLY A 34 41.96 -42.18 12.74
CA GLY A 34 40.93 -41.19 12.38
C GLY A 34 41.22 -39.80 12.96
N GLU A 35 41.58 -39.75 14.25
CA GLU A 35 41.99 -38.52 14.92
C GLU A 35 43.28 -37.93 14.34
N LYS A 36 44.29 -38.76 14.05
CA LYS A 36 45.55 -38.29 13.43
C LYS A 36 45.29 -37.71 12.04
N LYS A 37 44.42 -38.34 11.25
CA LYS A 37 44.04 -37.86 9.90
C LYS A 37 43.24 -36.55 9.96
N TYR A 38 42.32 -36.43 10.91
CA TYR A 38 41.58 -35.19 11.18
C TYR A 38 42.53 -34.08 11.66
N ARG A 39 43.43 -34.38 12.60
CA ARG A 39 44.44 -33.43 13.10
C ARG A 39 45.42 -33.01 12.00
N SER A 40 45.83 -33.91 11.10
CA SER A 40 46.69 -33.57 9.97
C SER A 40 45.96 -32.72 8.92
N ALA A 41 44.69 -33.03 8.64
CA ALA A 41 43.87 -32.22 7.73
C ALA A 41 43.62 -30.81 8.32
N MET A 42 43.36 -30.71 9.62
CA MET A 42 43.23 -29.45 10.32
C MET A 42 44.53 -28.66 10.35
N ARG A 43 45.68 -29.29 10.59
CA ARG A 43 46.99 -28.62 10.52
C ARG A 43 47.29 -28.10 9.12
N ALA A 44 47.05 -28.91 8.09
CA ALA A 44 47.20 -28.47 6.69
C ALA A 44 46.26 -27.30 6.34
N PHE A 45 45.03 -27.30 6.88
CA PHE A 45 44.08 -26.19 6.75
C PHE A 45 44.59 -24.92 7.45
N TYR A 46 45.07 -25.01 8.70
CA TYR A 46 45.63 -23.87 9.42
C TYR A 46 46.92 -23.32 8.80
N ASP A 47 47.79 -24.18 8.27
CA ASP A 47 49.03 -23.78 7.61
C ASP A 47 48.75 -23.12 6.25
N ALA A 48 47.80 -23.65 5.48
CA ALA A 48 47.27 -23.00 4.28
C ALA A 48 46.59 -21.65 4.63
N MET A 49 45.90 -21.59 5.77
CA MET A 49 45.28 -20.37 6.28
C MET A 49 46.34 -19.33 6.69
N ALA A 50 47.47 -19.78 7.23
CA ALA A 50 48.58 -18.96 7.70
C ALA A 50 49.46 -18.40 6.57
N LYS A 51 49.63 -19.14 5.46
CA LYS A 51 50.44 -18.70 4.31
C LYS A 51 49.76 -17.62 3.47
N ASN A 52 48.42 -17.54 3.52
CA ASN A 52 47.59 -16.62 2.75
C ASN A 52 46.64 -15.79 3.65
N ARG A 53 47.05 -15.49 4.90
CA ARG A 53 46.20 -14.81 5.91
C ARG A 53 45.43 -13.62 5.35
N ALA A 54 46.10 -12.73 4.63
CA ALA A 54 45.46 -11.57 4.01
C ALA A 54 44.35 -11.95 3.00
N LYS A 55 44.60 -12.94 2.13
CA LYS A 55 43.61 -13.43 1.15
C LYS A 55 42.41 -14.09 1.84
N ASN A 56 42.66 -14.88 2.88
CA ASN A 56 41.59 -15.56 3.63
C ASN A 56 40.73 -14.58 4.42
N VAL A 57 41.33 -13.54 5.03
CA VAL A 57 40.59 -12.45 5.68
C VAL A 57 39.71 -11.72 4.66
N ILE A 58 40.22 -11.42 3.47
CA ILE A 58 39.44 -10.79 2.39
C ILE A 58 38.26 -11.68 1.97
N ILE A 59 38.48 -12.99 1.80
CA ILE A 59 37.41 -13.95 1.45
C ILE A 59 36.34 -13.99 2.55
N VAL A 60 36.73 -14.03 3.83
CA VAL A 60 35.78 -14.01 4.96
C VAL A 60 34.98 -12.71 4.98
N ILE A 61 35.63 -11.56 4.78
CA ILE A 61 34.95 -10.26 4.69
C ILE A 61 33.96 -10.26 3.52
N LEU A 62 34.36 -10.74 2.34
CA LEU A 62 33.47 -10.84 1.16
C LEU A 62 32.28 -11.77 1.39
N LEU A 63 32.48 -12.90 2.08
CA LEU A 63 31.39 -13.80 2.44
C LEU A 63 30.42 -13.14 3.43
N LEU A 64 30.93 -12.47 4.46
CA LEU A 64 30.12 -11.75 5.44
C LEU A 64 29.33 -10.61 4.80
N THR A 65 29.95 -9.81 3.91
CA THR A 65 29.26 -8.72 3.20
C THR A 65 28.22 -9.26 2.22
N THR A 66 28.51 -10.38 1.53
CA THR A 66 27.54 -11.02 0.63
C THR A 66 26.32 -11.56 1.39
N ILE A 67 26.53 -12.25 2.52
CA ILE A 67 25.45 -12.75 3.38
C ILE A 67 24.64 -11.58 3.95
N PHE A 68 25.30 -10.53 4.43
CA PHE A 68 24.64 -9.34 4.94
C PHE A 68 23.81 -8.65 3.83
N GLY A 69 24.37 -8.50 2.64
CA GLY A 69 23.67 -7.94 1.48
C GLY A 69 22.43 -8.74 1.10
N ALA A 70 22.55 -10.07 1.04
CA ALA A 70 21.42 -10.96 0.76
C ALA A 70 20.32 -10.89 1.85
N TYR A 71 20.72 -10.79 3.13
CA TYR A 71 19.80 -10.61 4.25
C TYR A 71 19.04 -9.28 4.15
N GLN A 72 19.76 -8.18 3.91
CA GLN A 72 19.16 -6.85 3.77
C GLN A 72 18.22 -6.76 2.56
N TYR A 73 18.63 -7.33 1.42
CA TYR A 73 17.78 -7.42 0.24
C TYR A 73 16.48 -8.20 0.53
N SER A 74 16.60 -9.36 1.17
CA SER A 74 15.44 -10.19 1.54
C SER A 74 14.49 -9.46 2.50
N LYS A 75 15.05 -8.70 3.45
CA LYS A 75 14.28 -7.87 4.39
C LYS A 75 13.55 -6.74 3.66
N ALA A 76 14.23 -6.04 2.74
CA ALA A 76 13.63 -4.98 1.93
C ALA A 76 12.48 -5.50 1.06
N VAL A 77 12.66 -6.64 0.38
CA VAL A 77 11.61 -7.28 -0.43
C VAL A 77 10.43 -7.74 0.42
N ARG A 78 10.65 -8.20 1.66
CA ARG A 78 9.56 -8.52 2.58
C ARG A 78 8.76 -7.28 2.96
N LEU A 79 9.43 -6.21 3.39
CA LEU A 79 8.77 -4.98 3.81
C LEU A 79 7.98 -4.34 2.65
N ARG A 80 8.55 -4.32 1.43
CA ARG A 80 7.87 -3.85 0.21
C ARG A 80 6.58 -4.63 -0.06
N ARG A 81 6.60 -5.96 0.10
CA ARG A 81 5.40 -6.79 -0.06
C ARG A 81 4.36 -6.50 1.01
N GLU A 82 4.77 -6.32 2.26
CA GLU A 82 3.87 -5.96 3.36
C GLU A 82 3.19 -4.62 3.10
N LEU A 83 3.93 -3.59 2.66
CA LEU A 83 3.38 -2.29 2.27
C LEU A 83 2.40 -2.41 1.10
N ASN A 84 2.78 -3.12 0.04
CA ASN A 84 1.88 -3.37 -1.10
C ASN A 84 0.58 -4.06 -0.66
N ASN A 85 0.64 -4.99 0.30
CA ASN A 85 -0.55 -5.64 0.82
C ASN A 85 -1.45 -4.67 1.60
N VAL A 86 -0.87 -3.74 2.36
CA VAL A 86 -1.61 -2.68 3.05
C VAL A 86 -2.32 -1.78 2.04
N TYR A 87 -1.60 -1.32 0.99
CA TYR A 87 -2.18 -0.47 -0.05
C TYR A 87 -3.26 -1.19 -0.87
N ASN A 88 -3.01 -2.45 -1.24
CA ASN A 88 -4.02 -3.30 -1.88
C ASN A 88 -5.27 -3.37 -0.99
N ARG A 89 -5.12 -3.76 0.28
CA ARG A 89 -6.25 -3.88 1.19
C ARG A 89 -7.03 -2.56 1.29
N ALA A 90 -6.34 -1.45 1.58
CA ALA A 90 -6.97 -0.14 1.68
C ALA A 90 -7.71 0.23 0.38
N PHE A 91 -7.14 -0.07 -0.78
CA PHE A 91 -7.79 0.21 -2.07
C PHE A 91 -9.02 -0.67 -2.33
N PHE A 92 -8.95 -1.98 -2.06
CA PHE A 92 -10.10 -2.87 -2.19
C PHE A 92 -11.22 -2.51 -1.20
N ASP A 93 -10.84 -2.15 0.04
CA ASP A 93 -11.78 -1.69 1.05
C ASP A 93 -12.43 -0.36 0.63
N LEU A 94 -11.67 0.58 0.05
CA LEU A 94 -12.22 1.80 -0.56
C LEU A 94 -13.26 1.49 -1.65
N VAL A 95 -12.94 0.61 -2.60
CA VAL A 95 -13.88 0.24 -3.68
C VAL A 95 -15.16 -0.35 -3.09
N ASN A 96 -15.03 -1.23 -2.10
CA ASN A 96 -16.18 -1.84 -1.42
C ASN A 96 -17.01 -0.82 -0.63
N ASP A 97 -16.36 0.11 0.09
CA ASP A 97 -17.05 1.14 0.86
C ASP A 97 -17.79 2.12 -0.04
N VAL A 98 -17.23 2.50 -1.20
CA VAL A 98 -17.92 3.33 -2.20
C VAL A 98 -19.12 2.60 -2.81
N GLN A 99 -18.99 1.31 -3.09
CA GLN A 99 -20.11 0.47 -3.52
C GLN A 99 -21.21 0.42 -2.44
N ASN A 100 -20.83 0.30 -1.16
CA ASN A 100 -21.80 0.34 -0.07
C ASN A 100 -22.51 1.70 -0.01
N VAL A 101 -21.77 2.81 -0.09
CA VAL A 101 -22.35 4.17 -0.17
C VAL A 101 -23.37 4.26 -1.32
N GLN A 102 -23.02 3.75 -2.51
CA GLN A 102 -23.91 3.71 -3.67
C GLN A 102 -25.21 2.96 -3.39
N VAL A 103 -25.11 1.73 -2.86
CA VAL A 103 -26.26 0.86 -2.57
C VAL A 103 -27.12 1.44 -1.44
N THR A 104 -26.49 1.97 -0.40
CA THR A 104 -27.17 2.48 0.79
C THR A 104 -27.84 3.83 0.49
N LEU A 105 -27.26 4.68 -0.36
CA LEU A 105 -27.94 5.87 -0.91
C LEU A 105 -29.19 5.49 -1.72
N MET A 106 -29.11 4.43 -2.54
CA MET A 106 -30.28 3.90 -3.26
C MET A 106 -31.38 3.47 -2.27
N LYS A 107 -31.02 2.71 -1.23
CA LYS A 107 -31.96 2.29 -0.18
C LYS A 107 -32.58 3.51 0.53
N ALA A 108 -31.78 4.53 0.88
CA ALA A 108 -32.24 5.72 1.57
C ALA A 108 -33.34 6.46 0.78
N ARG A 109 -33.29 6.42 -0.56
CA ARG A 109 -34.33 6.98 -1.44
C ARG A 109 -35.62 6.17 -1.48
N MET A 110 -35.53 4.85 -1.29
CA MET A 110 -36.66 3.93 -1.43
C MET A 110 -37.42 3.74 -0.11
N VAL A 111 -36.80 4.04 1.02
CA VAL A 111 -37.40 3.89 2.34
C VAL A 111 -38.43 4.99 2.59
N SER A 112 -39.63 4.60 3.06
CA SER A 112 -40.72 5.51 3.39
C SER A 112 -40.90 5.77 4.89
N SER A 113 -40.32 4.94 5.76
CA SER A 113 -40.39 5.15 7.22
C SER A 113 -39.30 6.14 7.68
N PRO A 114 -39.64 7.16 8.48
CA PRO A 114 -38.67 8.07 9.06
C PRO A 114 -37.55 7.35 9.84
N GLU A 115 -37.90 6.35 10.65
CA GLU A 115 -36.96 5.60 11.48
C GLU A 115 -35.95 4.81 10.64
N LEU A 116 -36.45 4.11 9.62
CA LEU A 116 -35.60 3.38 8.68
C LEU A 116 -34.74 4.35 7.86
N SER A 117 -35.26 5.53 7.51
CA SER A 117 -34.50 6.57 6.81
C SER A 117 -33.35 7.09 7.67
N VAL A 118 -33.57 7.34 8.97
CA VAL A 118 -32.50 7.71 9.91
C VAL A 118 -31.42 6.64 9.97
N ALA A 119 -31.82 5.36 10.12
CA ALA A 119 -30.88 4.25 10.19
C ALA A 119 -30.04 4.16 8.91
N THR A 120 -30.69 4.16 7.75
CA THR A 120 -30.02 4.05 6.45
C THR A 120 -29.08 5.23 6.19
N LEU A 121 -29.45 6.46 6.57
CA LEU A 121 -28.57 7.62 6.43
C LEU A 121 -27.36 7.59 7.38
N ARG A 122 -27.50 6.96 8.55
CA ARG A 122 -26.34 6.71 9.44
C ARG A 122 -25.39 5.69 8.85
N ASP A 123 -25.91 4.69 8.16
CA ASP A 123 -25.09 3.72 7.43
C ASP A 123 -24.32 4.42 6.31
N VAL A 124 -24.96 5.27 5.49
CA VAL A 124 -24.25 6.08 4.48
C VAL A 124 -23.15 6.94 5.10
N TRP A 125 -23.43 7.59 6.24
CA TRP A 125 -22.45 8.40 6.95
C TRP A 125 -21.23 7.55 7.36
N GLN A 126 -21.45 6.38 7.95
CA GLN A 126 -20.36 5.50 8.36
C GLN A 126 -19.56 4.97 7.17
N GLU A 127 -20.24 4.48 6.13
CA GLU A 127 -19.62 3.92 4.92
C GLU A 127 -18.76 4.98 4.20
N ALA A 128 -19.26 6.21 4.06
CA ALA A 128 -18.50 7.31 3.45
C ALA A 128 -17.26 7.71 4.26
N ASN A 129 -17.32 7.63 5.60
CA ASN A 129 -16.14 7.85 6.45
C ASN A 129 -15.11 6.72 6.30
N MET A 130 -15.55 5.46 6.19
CA MET A 130 -14.64 4.33 5.96
C MET A 130 -13.97 4.44 4.60
N ALA A 131 -14.74 4.78 3.54
CA ALA A 131 -14.20 5.08 2.23
C ALA A 131 -13.13 6.19 2.31
N SER A 132 -13.42 7.31 2.99
CA SER A 132 -12.46 8.40 3.14
C SER A 132 -11.20 7.98 3.91
N TYR A 133 -11.35 7.17 4.96
CA TYR A 133 -10.22 6.64 5.72
C TYR A 133 -9.33 5.72 4.86
N ASN A 134 -9.94 4.87 4.04
CA ASN A 134 -9.24 3.96 3.14
C ASN A 134 -8.56 4.69 1.98
N LEU A 135 -9.21 5.73 1.43
CA LEU A 135 -8.61 6.65 0.47
C LEU A 135 -7.35 7.31 1.03
N GLY A 136 -7.39 7.80 2.28
CA GLY A 136 -6.26 8.45 2.94
C GLY A 136 -5.06 7.56 3.24
N GLN A 137 -5.21 6.23 3.13
CA GLN A 137 -4.11 5.27 3.28
C GLN A 137 -3.37 5.00 1.96
N LEU A 138 -3.92 5.41 0.82
CA LEU A 138 -3.30 5.16 -0.48
C LEU A 138 -2.04 6.01 -0.65
N PRO A 139 -0.99 5.48 -1.29
CA PRO A 139 0.28 6.19 -1.45
C PRO A 139 0.24 7.17 -2.62
N VAL A 140 -0.87 7.90 -2.78
CA VAL A 140 -1.09 8.88 -3.85
C VAL A 140 -0.61 10.26 -3.43
N SER A 141 -0.13 11.04 -4.40
CA SER A 141 0.29 12.42 -4.16
C SER A 141 -0.88 13.28 -3.68
N PHE A 142 -0.57 14.24 -2.81
CA PHE A 142 -1.55 15.19 -2.30
C PHE A 142 -2.25 15.92 -3.45
N GLY A 143 -3.58 16.00 -3.39
CA GLY A 143 -4.40 16.71 -4.38
C GLY A 143 -4.90 15.87 -5.55
N VAL A 144 -4.27 14.72 -5.86
CA VAL A 144 -4.65 13.89 -7.02
C VAL A 144 -6.08 13.35 -6.92
N LEU A 145 -6.53 12.98 -5.72
CA LEU A 145 -7.89 12.46 -5.46
C LEU A 145 -8.71 13.45 -4.62
N SER A 146 -8.51 14.75 -4.83
CA SER A 146 -9.11 15.79 -3.99
C SER A 146 -10.62 15.93 -4.19
N ASN A 147 -11.13 15.74 -5.41
CA ASN A 147 -12.57 15.73 -5.66
C ASN A 147 -13.23 14.51 -5.03
N THR A 148 -12.60 13.35 -5.17
CA THR A 148 -13.04 12.10 -4.54
C THR A 148 -13.14 12.26 -3.02
N GLN A 149 -12.10 12.81 -2.39
CA GLN A 149 -12.09 13.10 -0.96
C GLN A 149 -13.19 14.11 -0.57
N LYS A 150 -13.38 15.18 -1.36
CA LYS A 150 -14.44 16.18 -1.12
C LYS A 150 -15.83 15.52 -1.16
N PHE A 151 -16.11 14.71 -2.18
CA PHE A 151 -17.37 14.01 -2.33
C PHE A 151 -17.67 13.10 -1.14
N LEU A 152 -16.72 12.24 -0.73
CA LEU A 152 -16.91 11.35 0.41
C LEU A 152 -17.17 12.12 1.70
N SER A 153 -16.45 13.22 1.94
CA SER A 153 -16.69 14.09 3.10
C SER A 153 -18.09 14.74 3.06
N GLN A 154 -18.52 15.24 1.90
CA GLN A 154 -19.83 15.87 1.75
C GLN A 154 -20.98 14.87 1.88
N VAL A 155 -20.87 13.67 1.30
CA VAL A 155 -21.85 12.59 1.46
C VAL A 155 -21.99 12.20 2.92
N SER A 156 -20.86 12.03 3.62
CA SER A 156 -20.81 11.75 5.06
C SER A 156 -21.59 12.82 5.85
N ASP A 157 -21.17 14.08 5.74
CA ASP A 157 -21.76 15.16 6.51
C ASP A 157 -23.26 15.36 6.22
N LEU A 158 -23.64 15.34 4.94
CA LEU A 158 -25.01 15.54 4.51
C LEU A 158 -25.91 14.43 5.04
N SER A 159 -25.45 13.18 4.97
CA SER A 159 -26.19 12.03 5.49
C SER A 159 -26.35 12.14 7.01
N GLN A 160 -25.31 12.58 7.72
CA GLN A 160 -25.41 12.87 9.15
C GLN A 160 -26.42 13.98 9.44
N SER A 161 -26.39 15.08 8.68
CA SER A 161 -27.32 16.21 8.81
C SER A 161 -28.78 15.77 8.59
N TYR A 162 -29.05 15.04 7.51
CA TYR A 162 -30.39 14.52 7.20
C TYR A 162 -30.87 13.50 8.24
N SER A 163 -29.98 12.65 8.75
CA SER A 163 -30.33 11.70 9.82
C SER A 163 -30.78 12.39 11.12
N ARG A 164 -30.27 13.60 11.40
CA ARG A 164 -30.69 14.38 12.58
C ARG A 164 -32.07 14.99 12.40
N ILE A 165 -32.42 15.46 11.19
CA ILE A 165 -33.73 16.06 10.89
C ILE A 165 -34.86 15.03 11.10
N ASN A 166 -34.65 13.78 10.67
CA ASN A 166 -35.66 12.72 10.80
C ASN A 166 -35.85 12.20 12.24
N THR A 167 -35.01 12.60 13.22
CA THR A 167 -35.29 12.30 14.64
C THR A 167 -36.48 13.07 15.21
N THR A 168 -37.01 14.05 14.47
CA THR A 168 -38.26 14.76 14.79
C THR A 168 -39.51 14.11 14.19
N GLY A 169 -39.37 12.92 13.55
CA GLY A 169 -40.47 12.18 12.92
C GLY A 169 -40.86 12.68 11.52
N GLN A 170 -40.11 13.64 10.98
CA GLN A 170 -40.33 14.16 9.63
C GLN A 170 -39.70 13.25 8.58
N SER A 171 -40.34 13.12 7.42
CA SER A 171 -39.77 12.45 6.25
C SER A 171 -38.91 13.43 5.45
N LEU A 172 -37.99 12.91 4.64
CA LEU A 172 -37.19 13.72 3.72
C LEU A 172 -38.10 14.48 2.74
N SER A 173 -37.75 15.75 2.49
CA SER A 173 -38.43 16.55 1.48
C SER A 173 -38.11 16.07 0.06
N ASN A 174 -38.92 16.47 -0.92
CA ASN A 174 -38.67 16.16 -2.34
C ASN A 174 -37.30 16.71 -2.82
N GLU A 175 -36.85 17.84 -2.27
CA GLU A 175 -35.55 18.42 -2.59
C GLU A 175 -34.42 17.57 -2.01
N GLN A 176 -34.54 17.15 -0.74
CA GLN A 176 -33.58 16.24 -0.10
C GLN A 176 -33.49 14.90 -0.85
N MET A 177 -34.63 14.37 -1.31
CA MET A 177 -34.66 13.15 -2.13
C MET A 177 -33.94 13.32 -3.48
N LYS A 178 -34.08 14.47 -4.15
CA LYS A 178 -33.32 14.79 -5.38
C LYS A 178 -31.82 14.93 -5.12
N THR A 179 -31.45 15.47 -3.97
CA THR A 179 -30.04 15.52 -3.55
C THR A 179 -29.48 14.12 -3.37
N LEU A 180 -30.19 13.22 -2.65
CA LEU A 180 -29.78 11.82 -2.51
C LEU A 180 -29.69 11.09 -3.85
N GLU A 181 -30.59 11.36 -4.78
CA GLU A 181 -30.52 10.85 -6.16
C GLU A 181 -29.24 11.29 -6.86
N SER A 182 -28.90 12.56 -6.77
CA SER A 182 -27.67 13.08 -7.36
C SER A 182 -26.43 12.43 -6.74
N LEU A 183 -26.37 12.35 -5.41
CA LEU A 183 -25.27 11.67 -4.70
C LEU A 183 -25.13 10.21 -5.11
N HIS A 184 -26.25 9.49 -5.25
CA HIS A 184 -26.25 8.11 -5.73
C HIS A 184 -25.66 8.00 -7.15
N THR A 185 -26.08 8.87 -8.07
CA THR A 185 -25.52 8.90 -9.43
C THR A 185 -24.01 9.16 -9.43
N PHE A 186 -23.52 10.08 -8.59
CA PHE A 186 -22.08 10.30 -8.44
C PHE A 186 -21.36 9.10 -7.83
N ALA A 187 -21.96 8.43 -6.85
CA ALA A 187 -21.40 7.23 -6.26
C ALA A 187 -21.26 6.10 -7.30
N VAL A 188 -22.21 5.95 -8.22
CA VAL A 188 -22.12 5.02 -9.36
C VAL A 188 -20.93 5.36 -10.25
N SER A 189 -20.81 6.61 -10.70
CA SER A 189 -19.69 7.02 -11.55
C SER A 189 -18.34 6.83 -10.87
N LEU A 190 -18.24 7.13 -9.58
CA LEU A 190 -17.02 6.91 -8.80
C LEU A 190 -16.71 5.42 -8.63
N GLU A 191 -17.72 4.59 -8.35
CA GLU A 191 -17.58 3.13 -8.28
C GLU A 191 -17.02 2.57 -9.59
N ASP A 192 -17.55 3.01 -10.74
CA ASP A 192 -17.09 2.61 -12.06
C ASP A 192 -15.61 2.98 -12.28
N SER A 193 -15.23 4.24 -12.03
CA SER A 193 -13.83 4.67 -12.15
C SER A 193 -12.88 3.89 -11.21
N LEU A 194 -13.32 3.60 -9.97
CA LEU A 194 -12.53 2.80 -9.03
C LEU A 194 -12.43 1.33 -9.47
N ASN A 195 -13.47 0.78 -10.10
CA ASN A 195 -13.46 -0.56 -10.67
C ASN A 195 -12.52 -0.67 -11.88
N GLU A 196 -12.45 0.36 -12.72
CA GLU A 196 -11.46 0.45 -13.81
C GLU A 196 -10.04 0.47 -13.25
N LEU A 197 -9.77 1.34 -12.28
CA LEU A 197 -8.49 1.40 -11.58
C LEU A 197 -8.12 0.06 -10.91
N LYS A 198 -9.12 -0.66 -10.37
CA LYS A 198 -8.95 -2.02 -9.82
C LYS A 198 -8.59 -3.05 -10.87
N GLN A 199 -9.16 -2.96 -12.07
CA GLN A 199 -8.77 -3.83 -13.18
C GLN A 199 -7.33 -3.55 -13.61
N ASP A 200 -6.95 -2.27 -13.72
CA ASP A 200 -5.58 -1.88 -14.03
C ASP A 200 -4.56 -2.40 -13.01
N LEU A 201 -4.88 -2.30 -11.72
CA LEU A 201 -4.05 -2.85 -10.65
C LEU A 201 -3.89 -4.37 -10.77
N ASN A 202 -4.99 -5.09 -11.00
CA ASN A 202 -5.00 -6.55 -11.12
C ASN A 202 -4.28 -7.04 -12.37
N ASN A 203 -4.36 -6.29 -13.47
CA ASN A 203 -3.67 -6.58 -14.72
C ASN A 203 -2.17 -6.23 -14.65
N GLY A 204 -1.73 -5.55 -13.59
CA GLY A 204 -0.35 -5.10 -13.42
C GLY A 204 0.01 -3.87 -14.26
N ASN A 205 -1.00 -3.11 -14.71
CA ASN A 205 -0.81 -1.88 -15.48
C ASN A 205 -0.13 -0.78 -14.65
N PHE A 206 -0.25 -0.84 -13.32
CA PHE A 206 0.57 -0.08 -12.39
C PHE A 206 0.87 -0.90 -11.12
N LYS A 207 1.84 -0.43 -10.32
CA LYS A 207 2.15 -0.99 -9.01
C LYS A 207 2.15 0.11 -7.96
N TRP A 208 1.71 -0.22 -6.75
CA TRP A 208 1.75 0.73 -5.63
C TRP A 208 3.14 1.25 -5.32
N GLU A 209 4.21 0.50 -5.58
CA GLU A 209 5.55 1.05 -5.44
C GLU A 209 5.80 2.19 -6.42
N ASP A 210 5.32 2.10 -7.65
CA ASP A 210 5.57 3.14 -8.65
C ASP A 210 4.76 4.39 -8.31
N VAL A 211 3.52 4.22 -7.82
CA VAL A 211 2.68 5.30 -7.27
C VAL A 211 3.32 5.92 -6.03
N ALA A 212 3.79 5.10 -5.10
CA ALA A 212 4.46 5.53 -3.88
C ALA A 212 5.80 6.20 -4.17
N GLN A 213 6.58 5.69 -5.13
CA GLN A 213 7.82 6.32 -5.59
C GLN A 213 7.53 7.64 -6.31
N GLU A 214 6.42 7.79 -7.02
CA GLU A 214 6.05 9.09 -7.58
C GLU A 214 5.68 10.09 -6.47
N GLY A 215 4.94 9.62 -5.47
CA GLY A 215 4.63 10.38 -4.26
C GLY A 215 5.86 10.69 -3.38
N ALA A 216 6.85 9.79 -3.34
CA ALA A 216 8.00 9.85 -2.44
C ALA A 216 9.31 10.29 -3.10
N LYS A 217 9.49 10.15 -4.41
CA LYS A 217 10.61 10.74 -5.16
C LYS A 217 10.50 12.24 -4.98
N THR A 218 11.44 12.81 -4.26
CA THR A 218 11.86 14.20 -4.44
C THR A 218 12.35 14.38 -5.92
N LEU A 219 12.08 15.51 -6.58
CA LEU A 219 13.16 16.49 -6.79
C LEU A 219 14.24 16.20 -7.87
N SER A 220 14.05 15.39 -8.92
CA SER A 220 14.91 15.53 -10.15
C SER A 220 14.46 14.80 -11.42
N THR A 221 13.50 13.87 -11.41
CA THR A 221 13.07 13.17 -12.63
C THR A 221 11.84 12.28 -12.36
N ALA A 222 10.66 12.86 -12.50
CA ALA A 222 9.43 12.13 -12.73
C ALA A 222 8.98 12.43 -14.16
N SER A 223 9.20 11.45 -15.03
CA SER A 223 8.75 11.43 -16.41
C SER A 223 7.24 11.54 -16.50
N SER A 224 6.76 11.96 -17.66
CA SER A 224 5.38 12.08 -18.17
C SER A 224 4.50 10.82 -18.08
N GLU A 225 4.70 9.96 -17.10
CA GLU A 225 4.09 8.65 -16.89
C GLU A 225 3.46 8.54 -15.49
N MET A 226 2.90 9.64 -14.96
CA MET A 226 1.85 9.46 -13.96
C MET A 226 0.82 8.52 -14.61
N PRO A 227 0.40 7.41 -13.95
CA PRO A 227 -0.67 6.61 -14.51
C PRO A 227 -1.86 7.56 -14.66
N LYS A 228 -2.20 7.89 -15.91
CA LYS A 228 -3.41 8.64 -16.29
C LYS A 228 -4.69 8.03 -15.67
N THR A 229 -4.55 6.86 -15.05
CA THR A 229 -5.53 6.10 -14.32
C THR A 229 -6.14 6.82 -13.12
N PHE A 230 -5.38 7.60 -12.33
CA PHE A 230 -5.97 8.29 -11.17
C PHE A 230 -6.71 9.58 -11.55
N ASP A 231 -6.27 10.26 -12.61
CA ASP A 231 -6.97 11.41 -13.17
C ASP A 231 -8.40 11.03 -13.58
N GLY A 232 -8.59 9.84 -14.18
CA GLY A 232 -9.92 9.34 -14.56
C GLY A 232 -10.87 9.10 -13.37
N VAL A 233 -10.34 8.90 -12.16
CA VAL A 233 -11.15 8.81 -10.94
C VAL A 233 -11.61 10.20 -10.49
N ASP A 234 -10.74 11.22 -10.58
CA ASP A 234 -11.00 12.55 -10.03
C ASP A 234 -11.61 13.55 -11.03
N GLN A 235 -11.67 13.23 -12.33
CA GLN A 235 -12.13 14.16 -13.38
C GLN A 235 -13.65 14.28 -13.53
N ASN A 236 -14.44 13.33 -13.01
CA ASN A 236 -15.90 13.27 -13.24
C ASN A 236 -16.75 14.09 -12.24
N PHE A 237 -16.17 15.06 -11.54
CA PHE A 237 -16.85 15.82 -10.47
C PHE A 237 -17.37 17.21 -10.90
N GLN A 238 -17.16 17.62 -12.15
CA GLN A 238 -17.63 18.93 -12.64
C GLN A 238 -19.16 19.07 -12.63
N GLU A 239 -19.89 17.96 -12.73
CA GLU A 239 -21.35 17.94 -12.73
C GLU A 239 -21.94 17.83 -11.31
N MET A 240 -21.10 17.74 -10.26
CA MET A 240 -21.57 17.53 -8.89
C MET A 240 -22.39 18.75 -8.42
N PRO A 241 -23.64 18.57 -7.97
CA PRO A 241 -24.46 19.68 -7.54
C PRO A 241 -23.88 20.32 -6.28
N THR A 242 -24.07 21.63 -6.16
CA THR A 242 -23.74 22.35 -4.93
C THR A 242 -24.56 21.83 -3.76
N LEU A 243 -23.87 21.21 -2.79
CA LEU A 243 -24.51 20.62 -1.62
C LEU A 243 -24.67 21.64 -0.50
N ILE A 244 -25.92 22.05 -0.26
CA ILE A 244 -26.31 22.97 0.81
C ILE A 244 -26.93 22.17 1.96
N TYR A 245 -26.26 22.17 3.11
CA TYR A 245 -26.69 21.48 4.35
C TYR A 245 -25.99 22.08 5.56
N ASP A 246 -26.47 21.84 6.78
CA ASP A 246 -25.83 22.37 7.99
C ASP A 246 -24.66 21.46 8.43
N GLY A 247 -23.45 21.77 7.93
CA GLY A 247 -22.22 21.07 8.29
C GLY A 247 -20.95 21.71 7.73
N PRO A 248 -19.77 21.31 8.23
CA PRO A 248 -18.50 21.99 7.99
C PRO A 248 -18.05 21.97 6.52
N PHE A 249 -18.47 20.97 5.73
CA PHE A 249 -18.12 20.86 4.31
C PHE A 249 -19.23 21.33 3.34
N SER A 250 -20.28 21.99 3.85
CA SER A 250 -21.33 22.49 2.97
C SER A 250 -20.88 23.68 2.12
N GLU A 251 -21.30 23.71 0.87
CA GLU A 251 -20.82 24.70 -0.09
C GLU A 251 -21.26 26.13 0.24
N HIS A 252 -22.40 26.34 0.91
CA HIS A 252 -22.79 27.68 1.37
C HIS A 252 -21.84 28.24 2.45
N MET A 253 -21.20 27.36 3.22
CA MET A 253 -20.15 27.72 4.17
C MET A 253 -18.81 27.94 3.49
N GLN A 254 -18.54 27.15 2.45
CA GLN A 254 -17.31 27.20 1.66
C GLN A 254 -17.29 28.30 0.60
N ASN A 255 -18.43 28.90 0.20
CA ASN A 255 -18.54 29.89 -0.91
C ASN A 255 -18.48 31.38 -0.47
N ARG A 256 -17.94 31.68 0.72
CA ARG A 256 -17.71 33.06 1.20
C ARG A 256 -16.60 33.80 0.44
N LYS A 257 -16.97 34.80 -0.38
CA LYS A 257 -16.03 35.65 -1.14
C LYS A 257 -14.69 35.88 -0.41
N ALA A 258 -13.59 35.47 -1.02
CA ALA A 258 -12.25 35.64 -0.47
C ALA A 258 -11.89 37.15 -0.41
N LEU A 259 -12.10 37.78 0.75
CA LEU A 259 -11.87 39.22 0.92
C LEU A 259 -10.40 39.64 0.83
N GLY A 260 -9.48 38.67 0.99
CA GLY A 260 -8.03 38.88 0.94
C GLY A 260 -7.42 38.82 -0.47
N LEU A 261 -8.15 38.36 -1.48
CA LEU A 261 -7.65 38.22 -2.85
C LEU A 261 -8.16 39.40 -3.70
N LYS A 262 -7.36 40.46 -3.79
CA LYS A 262 -7.71 41.72 -4.48
C LYS A 262 -7.05 41.89 -5.87
N GLY A 263 -6.38 40.85 -6.37
CA GLY A 263 -5.66 40.87 -7.65
C GLY A 263 -6.34 40.06 -8.75
N ASP A 264 -5.78 40.10 -9.95
CA ASP A 264 -6.24 39.31 -11.09
C ASP A 264 -6.03 37.81 -10.87
N LYS A 265 -6.82 36.99 -11.57
CA LYS A 265 -6.62 35.54 -11.60
C LYS A 265 -5.20 35.23 -12.13
N VAL A 266 -4.50 34.35 -11.42
CA VAL A 266 -3.15 33.91 -11.78
C VAL A 266 -3.28 32.69 -12.70
N SER A 267 -2.74 32.78 -13.91
CA SER A 267 -2.59 31.62 -14.80
C SER A 267 -1.51 30.67 -14.28
N GLU A 268 -1.55 29.40 -14.69
CA GLU A 268 -0.54 28.40 -14.36
C GLU A 268 0.90 28.91 -14.60
N ASN A 269 1.17 29.48 -15.78
CA ASN A 269 2.49 30.05 -16.11
C ASN A 269 2.88 31.22 -15.21
N GLN A 270 1.92 32.06 -14.82
CA GLN A 270 2.18 33.14 -13.86
C GLN A 270 2.44 32.60 -12.46
N ALA A 271 1.74 31.53 -12.05
CA ALA A 271 1.94 30.88 -10.78
C ALA A 271 3.34 30.27 -10.70
N ILE A 272 3.78 29.56 -11.74
CA ILE A 272 5.14 29.01 -11.87
C ILE A 272 6.17 30.14 -11.76
N ASN A 273 6.01 31.22 -12.52
CA ASN A 273 6.94 32.36 -12.48
C ASN A 273 6.99 33.06 -11.11
N ASN A 274 5.84 33.25 -10.46
CA ASN A 274 5.77 33.85 -9.13
C ASN A 274 6.44 32.95 -8.08
N LEU A 275 6.22 31.65 -8.18
CA LEU A 275 6.85 30.65 -7.32
C LEU A 275 8.37 30.65 -7.50
N SER A 276 8.87 30.70 -8.74
CA SER A 276 10.31 30.82 -9.00
C SER A 276 10.93 32.09 -8.43
N LYS A 277 10.23 33.23 -8.55
CA LYS A 277 10.67 34.49 -7.96
C LYS A 277 10.71 34.42 -6.43
N PHE A 278 9.69 33.82 -5.82
CA PHE A 278 9.58 33.65 -4.37
C PHE A 278 10.77 32.86 -3.80
N MET A 279 11.24 31.85 -4.52
CA MET A 279 12.38 31.01 -4.13
C MET A 279 13.76 31.63 -4.39
N GLY A 280 13.80 32.87 -4.89
CA GLY A 280 15.04 33.60 -5.16
C GLY A 280 15.58 33.44 -6.58
N GLY A 281 14.75 33.02 -7.54
CA GLY A 281 15.08 32.95 -8.97
C GLY A 281 15.23 31.51 -9.49
N ASN A 282 15.20 31.38 -10.82
CA ASN A 282 15.25 30.07 -11.52
C ASN A 282 16.56 29.29 -11.29
N GLU A 283 17.62 29.93 -10.79
CA GLU A 283 18.93 29.30 -10.61
C GLU A 283 18.98 28.28 -9.47
N LYS A 284 18.00 28.33 -8.55
CA LYS A 284 17.86 27.39 -7.43
C LYS A 284 16.79 26.33 -7.67
N ILE A 285 16.29 26.24 -8.90
CA ILE A 285 15.16 25.39 -9.24
C ILE A 285 15.57 24.55 -10.45
N SER A 286 15.74 23.26 -10.22
CA SER A 286 16.02 22.26 -11.26
C SER A 286 14.79 22.02 -12.14
N ASN A 287 13.60 21.93 -11.55
CA ASN A 287 12.36 21.59 -12.27
C ASN A 287 11.10 22.00 -11.47
N ILE A 288 10.00 22.29 -12.16
CA ILE A 288 8.68 22.50 -11.57
C ILE A 288 7.67 21.68 -12.37
N THR A 289 6.95 20.79 -11.70
CA THR A 289 5.94 19.94 -12.32
C THR A 289 4.59 20.19 -11.67
N LYS A 290 3.55 20.42 -12.48
CA LYS A 290 2.17 20.49 -11.99
C LYS A 290 1.71 19.08 -11.59
N LEU A 291 1.20 18.96 -10.37
CA LEU A 291 0.64 17.72 -9.85
C LEU A 291 -0.86 17.62 -10.09
N ALA A 292 -1.60 18.69 -9.80
CA ALA A 292 -3.05 18.72 -9.93
C ALA A 292 -3.56 20.17 -9.97
N ASP A 293 -4.70 20.36 -10.62
CA ASP A 293 -5.54 21.54 -10.45
C ASP A 293 -6.54 21.25 -9.32
N ASN A 294 -6.78 22.21 -8.42
CA ASN A 294 -7.83 22.11 -7.42
C ASN A 294 -8.75 23.33 -7.54
N ASN A 295 -9.91 23.06 -8.14
CA ASN A 295 -10.97 24.02 -8.43
C ASN A 295 -12.20 23.77 -7.54
N ASN A 296 -11.99 23.14 -6.38
CA ASN A 296 -13.07 22.58 -5.57
C ASN A 296 -13.69 23.60 -4.59
N GLY A 297 -13.11 24.81 -4.52
CA GLY A 297 -13.55 25.89 -3.64
C GLY A 297 -13.48 27.26 -4.33
N ILE A 298 -13.67 28.34 -3.57
CA ILE A 298 -13.71 29.72 -4.09
C ILE A 298 -12.39 30.14 -4.74
N ILE A 299 -11.30 29.58 -4.22
CA ILE A 299 -9.96 29.93 -4.63
C ILE A 299 -9.46 28.76 -5.47
N ASP A 300 -9.40 28.98 -6.77
CA ASP A 300 -8.71 28.06 -7.68
C ASP A 300 -7.24 27.98 -7.26
N THR A 301 -6.73 26.75 -7.07
CA THR A 301 -5.35 26.51 -6.63
C THR A 301 -4.64 25.55 -7.55
N TYR A 302 -3.34 25.76 -7.71
CA TYR A 302 -2.46 24.85 -8.42
C TYR A 302 -1.55 24.15 -7.42
N ASN A 303 -1.44 22.82 -7.53
CA ASN A 303 -0.46 22.05 -6.78
C ASN A 303 0.76 21.80 -7.65
N PHE A 304 1.91 22.32 -7.22
CA PHE A 304 3.19 22.12 -7.90
C PHE A 304 4.15 21.33 -7.02
N LYS A 305 4.92 20.44 -7.64
CA LYS A 305 6.13 19.85 -7.09
C LYS A 305 7.31 20.62 -7.63
N MET A 306 8.13 21.16 -6.74
CA MET A 306 9.33 21.90 -7.09
C MET A 306 10.56 21.08 -6.77
N GLU A 307 11.53 21.13 -7.67
CA GLU A 307 12.83 20.50 -7.55
C GLU A 307 13.92 21.57 -7.36
N LEU A 308 14.65 21.55 -6.23
CA LEU A 308 15.69 22.54 -5.90
C LEU A 308 17.08 22.08 -6.33
#